data_AF-A0A6J4RZ41-F1
#
_entry.id   AF-A0A6J4RZ41-F1
#
_cell.length_a   1.000
_cell.length_b   1.000
_cell.length_c   1.000
_cell.angle_alpha   90.00
_cell.angle_beta   90.00
_cell.angle_gamma   90.00
#
_symmetry.space_group_name_H-M   'P 1'
#
loop_
_entity.id
_entity.type
_entity.pdbx_description
1 polymer ?
#
loop_
_entity_poly.entity_id
_entity_poly.type
_entity_poly.pdbx_seq_one_letter_code
_entity_poly.pdbx_strand_id
1 'polypeptide(L)' 'MDPHRLAELEAEEQHARRRRDLYKAKMYGPRPTEPGEMRELERTHQAALERLEHARAEAQAENG' A
#
# COMPACT_ATOMS: atom_id res chain seq x y z
N MET A 1 -5.77 1.23 -20.18
CA MET A 1 -5.86 1.02 -18.73
C MET A 1 -7.30 1.14 -18.29
N ASP A 2 -7.82 0.10 -17.62
CA ASP A 2 -9.20 0.07 -17.13
C ASP A 2 -9.35 0.96 -15.88
N PRO A 3 -10.26 1.96 -15.86
CA PRO A 3 -10.50 2.80 -14.67
C PRO A 3 -10.91 2.00 -13.43
N HIS A 4 -11.60 0.85 -13.59
CA HIS A 4 -11.93 -0.02 -12.46
C HIS A 4 -10.67 -0.64 -11.86
N ARG A 5 -9.73 -1.08 -12.71
CA ARG A 5 -8.46 -1.64 -12.25
C ARG A 5 -7.61 -0.63 -11.50
N LEU A 6 -7.60 0.63 -11.94
CA LEU A 6 -6.91 1.70 -11.23
C LEU A 6 -7.52 1.94 -9.85
N ALA A 7 -8.86 2.00 -9.75
CA ALA A 7 -9.55 2.18 -8.49
C ALA A 7 -9.33 1.02 -7.50
N GLU A 8 -9.24 -0.23 -7.99
CA GLU A 8 -8.88 -1.39 -7.17
C GLU A 8 -7.48 -1.24 -6.56
N LEU A 9 -6.49 -0.85 -7.36
CA LEU A 9 -5.12 -0.66 -6.90
C LEU A 9 -5.00 0.48 -5.89
N GLU A 10 -5.79 1.55 -6.07
CA GLU A 10 -5.88 2.63 -5.08
C GLU A 10 -6.49 2.17 -3.76
N ALA A 11 -7.56 1.37 -3.81
CA ALA A 11 -8.18 0.80 -2.62
C ALA A 11 -7.20 -0.14 -1.88
N GLU A 12 -6.42 -0.92 -2.63
CA GLU A 12 -5.41 -1.83 -2.10
C GLU A 12 -4.26 -1.08 -1.41
N GLU A 13 -3.65 -0.08 -2.07
CA GLU A 13 -2.59 0.75 -1.47
C GLU A 13 -3.07 1.41 -0.18
N GLN A 14 -4.27 1.99 -0.21
CA GLN A 14 -4.85 2.64 0.96
C GLN A 14 -5.10 1.65 2.10
N HIS A 15 -5.57 0.44 1.80
CA HIS A 15 -5.78 -0.59 2.80
C HIS A 15 -4.45 -1.03 3.44
N ALA A 16 -3.42 -1.30 2.62
CA ALA A 16 -2.10 -1.68 3.10
C ALA A 16 -1.47 -0.56 3.95
N ARG A 17 -1.56 0.70 3.50
CA ARG A 17 -1.09 1.87 4.24
C ARG A 17 -1.77 2.00 5.60
N ARG A 18 -3.11 1.91 5.64
CA ARG A 18 -3.88 1.99 6.90
C ARG A 18 -3.46 0.89 7.88
N ARG A 19 -3.24 -0.35 7.41
CA ARG A 19 -2.78 -1.46 8.26
C ARG A 19 -1.39 -1.20 8.82
N ARG A 20 -0.45 -0.78 7.98
CA ARG A 20 0.92 -0.41 8.39
C ARG A 20 0.89 0.69 9.44
N ASP A 21 0.13 1.76 9.23
CA ASP A 21 0.08 2.91 10.13
C ASP A 21 -0.55 2.55 11.48
N LEU A 22 -1.63 1.76 11.47
CA LEU A 22 -2.24 1.26 12.69
C LEU A 22 -1.28 0.37 13.49
N TYR A 23 -0.54 -0.51 12.82
CA TYR A 23 0.44 -1.36 13.48
C TYR A 23 1.63 -0.56 14.03
N LYS A 24 2.12 0.41 13.25
CA LYS A 24 3.17 1.34 13.67
C LYS A 24 2.76 2.13 14.90
N ALA A 25 1.52 2.62 14.97
CA ALA A 25 0.99 3.29 16.16
C ALA A 25 0.97 2.35 17.39
N LYS A 26 0.63 1.07 17.19
CA LYS A 26 0.65 0.05 18.26
C LYS A 26 2.07 -0.25 18.76
N MET A 27 3.10 -0.16 17.91
CA MET A 27 4.50 -0.36 18.31
C MET A 27 4.99 0.66 19.35
N TYR A 28 4.43 1.88 19.34
CA TYR A 28 4.77 2.91 20.33
C TYR A 28 3.95 2.77 21.63
N GLY A 29 3.09 1.77 21.73
CA GLY A 29 2.31 1.46 22.93
C GLY A 29 3.03 0.47 23.87
N PRO A 30 2.42 0.13 25.01
CA PRO A 30 3.01 -0.76 26.02
C PRO A 30 3.08 -2.23 25.58
N ARG A 31 2.68 -2.56 24.36
CA ARG A 31 2.55 -3.95 23.89
C ARG A 31 3.84 -4.34 23.14
N PRO A 32 4.45 -5.50 23.43
CA PRO A 32 5.52 -6.01 22.59
C PRO A 32 4.97 -6.27 21.20
N THR A 33 5.50 -5.54 20.23
CA THR A 33 5.17 -5.70 18.81
C THR A 33 6.29 -6.47 18.12
N GLU A 34 5.93 -7.41 17.25
CA GLU A 34 6.92 -8.19 16.53
C GLU A 34 7.51 -7.38 15.36
N PRO A 35 8.84 -7.16 15.30
CA PRO A 35 9.47 -6.44 14.19
C PRO A 35 9.29 -7.15 12.84
N GLY A 36 9.06 -8.47 12.84
CA GLY A 36 8.79 -9.25 11.63
C GLY A 36 7.47 -8.86 10.96
N GLU A 37 6.41 -8.68 11.75
CA GLU A 37 5.09 -8.28 11.23
C GLU A 37 5.12 -6.84 10.69
N MET A 38 5.88 -5.93 11.31
CA MET A 38 6.06 -4.58 10.77
C MET A 38 6.72 -4.60 9.39
N ARG A 39 7.80 -5.38 9.23
CA ARG A 39 8.48 -5.53 7.94
C ARG A 39 7.55 -6.12 6.87
N GLU A 40 6.67 -7.04 7.23
CA GLU A 40 5.68 -7.59 6.31
C GLU A 40 4.68 -6.54 5.84
N LEU A 41 4.19 -5.73 6.77
CA LEU A 41 3.25 -4.64 6.47
C LEU A 41 3.90 -3.57 5.58
N GLU A 42 5.16 -3.23 5.83
CA GLU A 42 5.94 -2.33 4.98
C GLU A 42 6.14 -2.90 3.58
N ARG A 43 6.56 -4.18 3.46
CA ARG A 43 6.70 -4.84 2.16
C ARG A 43 5.39 -4.90 1.39
N THR A 44 4.29 -5.22 2.07
CA THR A 44 2.96 -5.28 1.46
C THR A 44 2.51 -3.91 0.96
N HIS A 45 2.72 -2.86 1.76
CA HIS A 45 2.42 -1.49 1.36
C HIS A 45 3.25 -1.06 0.15
N GLN A 46 4.56 -1.33 0.17
CA GLN A 46 5.46 -0.98 -0.91
C GLN A 46 5.08 -1.67 -2.23
N ALA A 47 4.79 -2.97 -2.19
CA ALA A 47 4.37 -3.72 -3.38
C ALA A 47 3.03 -3.22 -3.95
N ALA A 48 2.10 -2.78 -3.09
CA ALA A 48 0.83 -2.19 -3.54
C ALA A 48 1.03 -0.81 -4.18
N LEU A 49 1.92 0.00 -3.59
CA LEU A 49 2.29 1.32 -4.10
C LEU A 49 2.94 1.21 -5.49
N GLU A 50 3.92 0.32 -5.66
CA GLU A 50 4.61 0.12 -6.95
C GLU A 50 3.63 -0.28 -8.06
N ARG A 51 2.69 -1.18 -7.76
CA ARG A 51 1.65 -1.58 -8.73
C ARG A 51 0.74 -0.41 -9.11
N LEU A 52 0.37 0.42 -8.15
CA LEU A 52 -0.44 1.62 -8.41
C LEU A 52 0.33 2.66 -9.23
N GLU A 53 1.60 2.90 -8.92
CA GLU A 53 2.45 3.84 -9.66
C GLU A 53 2.64 3.40 -11.11
N HIS A 54 2.88 2.10 -11.33
CA HIS A 54 2.99 1.55 -12.68
C HIS A 54 1.68 1.72 -13.46
N ALA A 55 0.55 1.34 -12.87
CA ALA A 55 -0.78 1.52 -13.45
C ALA A 55 -1.09 2.98 -13.80
N ARG A 56 -0.68 3.93 -12.95
CA ARG A 56 -0.84 5.37 -13.22
C ARG A 56 0.02 5.84 -14.38
N ALA A 57 1.26 5.37 -14.47
CA ALA A 57 2.16 5.71 -15.57
C ALA A 57 1.62 5.18 -16.91
N GLU A 58 1.11 3.94 -16.93
CA GLU A 58 0.45 3.37 -18.12
C GLU A 58 -0.77 4.18 -18.53
N ALA A 59 -1.66 4.51 -17.58
CA ALA A 59 -2.82 5.34 -17.85
C ALA A 59 -2.45 6.72 -18.40
N GLN A 60 -1.38 7.35 -17.90
CA GLN A 60 -0.91 8.64 -18.42
C GLN A 60 -0.36 8.53 -19.84
N ALA A 61 0.41 7.48 -20.13
CA ALA A 61 0.99 7.24 -21.45
C ALA A 61 -0.06 6.98 -22.54
N GLU A 62 -1.20 6.40 -22.19
CA GLU A 62 -2.31 6.16 -23.13
C GLU A 62 -3.14 7.41 -23.43
N ASN A 63 -3.10 8.43 -22.57
CA ASN A 63 -3.88 9.67 -22.71
C ASN A 63 -3.09 10.83 -23.35
N GLY A 64 -1.82 10.63 -23.69
CA GLY A 64 -0.95 11.61 -24.36
C GLY A 64 -0.73 11.29 -25.83
#